data_AF-A0A940RTC8-F1
#
_entry.id   AF-A0A940RTC8-F1
#
_cell.length_a   1.000
_cell.length_b   1.000
_cell.length_c   1.000
_cell.angle_alpha   90.00
_cell.angle_beta   90.00
_cell.angle_gamma   90.00
#
_symmetry.space_group_name_H-M   'P 1'
#
loop_
_entity.id
_entity.type
_entity.pdbx_description
1 polymer ?
#
loop_
_entity_poly.entity_id
_entity_poly.type
_entity_poly.pdbx_seq_one_letter_code
_entity_poly.pdbx_strand_id
1 'polypeptide(L)'
;MRGGRLGGTEPQGGVSADKPLAPATVVEVDRKTTKDGVVSLGQMPVALGTDLIGKHVTLRFDGILMYVIHTGLLVKTLATPIPHQRRAKPIGARVATTPLPPPPAQPRRAVRRVGADGTFVVARHKLRPGIAHAGKTVTVVIEETCFRVLDGEFEISTHPLKGGPATRYVADPR
;
A
#
# COMPACT_ATOMS: atom_id res chain seq x y z
N MET A 1 -39.14 16.82 10.81
CA MET A 1 -39.02 15.36 11.03
C MET A 1 -37.57 14.95 10.80
N ARG A 2 -36.74 14.87 11.86
CA ARG A 2 -35.33 14.47 11.78
C ARG A 2 -35.24 12.95 11.85
N GLY A 3 -34.75 12.30 10.79
CA GLY A 3 -34.47 10.87 10.77
C GLY A 3 -33.34 10.52 11.75
N GLY A 4 -33.61 9.60 12.68
CA GLY A 4 -32.62 9.08 13.62
C GLY A 4 -31.54 8.29 12.88
N ARG A 5 -30.27 8.65 13.10
CA ARG A 5 -29.15 7.78 12.75
C ARG A 5 -29.16 6.61 13.73
N LEU A 6 -29.39 5.41 13.23
CA LEU A 6 -29.05 4.17 13.93
C LEU A 6 -27.54 4.18 14.20
N GLY A 7 -27.17 4.23 15.48
CA GLY A 7 -25.78 4.10 15.91
C GLY A 7 -25.25 2.73 15.48
N GLY A 8 -24.30 2.73 14.56
CA GLY A 8 -23.46 1.56 14.33
C GLY A 8 -22.74 1.22 15.64
N THR A 9 -22.62 -0.07 15.93
CA THR A 9 -21.87 -0.60 17.06
C THR A 9 -20.57 0.16 17.26
N GLU A 10 -20.37 0.68 18.47
CA GLU A 10 -19.13 1.36 18.83
C GLU A 10 -17.96 0.38 18.56
N PRO A 11 -16.98 0.73 17.72
CA PRO A 11 -15.91 -0.18 17.40
C PRO A 11 -15.15 -0.52 18.69
N GLN A 12 -14.95 -1.83 18.94
CA GLN A 12 -14.17 -2.28 20.09
C GLN A 12 -12.81 -1.58 20.10
N GLY A 13 -12.44 -1.01 21.25
CA GLY A 13 -11.18 -0.28 21.42
C GLY A 13 -11.17 1.15 20.86
N GLY A 14 -12.34 1.77 20.64
CA GLY A 14 -12.46 3.17 20.23
C GLY A 14 -11.62 4.12 21.10
N VAL A 15 -10.98 5.10 20.46
CA VAL A 15 -10.20 6.12 21.17
C VAL A 15 -10.93 7.46 21.17
N SER A 16 -10.90 8.13 22.33
CA SER A 16 -11.42 9.50 22.45
C SER A 16 -10.44 10.49 21.81
N ALA A 17 -10.95 11.37 20.95
CA ALA A 17 -10.16 12.37 20.25
C ALA A 17 -9.50 13.40 21.19
N ASP A 18 -10.08 13.59 22.38
CA ASP A 18 -9.65 14.59 23.37
C ASP A 18 -8.63 14.04 24.38
N LYS A 19 -8.39 12.73 24.37
CA LYS A 19 -7.42 12.09 25.26
C LYS A 19 -6.10 11.83 24.52
N PRO A 20 -4.96 12.35 25.02
CA PRO A 20 -3.65 11.99 24.47
C PRO A 20 -3.41 10.48 24.57
N LEU A 21 -2.97 9.88 23.47
CA LEU A 21 -2.51 8.49 23.44
C LEU A 21 -1.03 8.42 23.81
N ALA A 22 -0.60 7.31 24.40
CA ALA A 22 0.82 7.06 24.62
C ALA A 22 1.55 7.00 23.26
N PRO A 23 2.81 7.45 23.15
CA PRO A 23 3.52 7.50 21.86
C PRO A 23 3.61 6.15 21.13
N ALA A 24 3.70 5.04 21.88
CA ALA A 24 3.75 3.68 21.36
C ALA A 24 2.37 3.06 21.06
N THR A 25 1.27 3.80 21.28
CA THR A 25 -0.07 3.27 20.98
C THR A 25 -0.25 3.12 19.47
N VAL A 26 -0.50 1.87 19.06
CA VAL A 26 -0.84 1.52 17.68
C VAL A 26 -2.32 1.79 17.46
N VAL A 27 -2.64 2.58 16.45
CA VAL A 27 -4.01 2.99 16.14
C VAL A 27 -4.41 2.53 14.76
N GLU A 28 -5.64 2.05 14.62
CA GLU A 28 -6.23 1.69 13.35
C GLU A 28 -7.41 2.56 12.99
N VAL A 29 -7.60 2.71 11.69
CA VAL A 29 -8.70 3.46 11.12
C VAL A 29 -9.13 2.79 9.81
N ASP A 30 -10.41 2.48 9.66
CA ASP A 30 -10.92 1.96 8.39
C ASP A 30 -11.31 3.10 7.45
N ARG A 31 -10.92 2.97 6.18
CA ARG A 31 -11.22 3.93 5.12
C ARG A 31 -11.63 3.22 3.84
N LYS A 32 -12.52 3.84 3.09
CA LYS A 32 -12.77 3.48 1.69
C LYS A 32 -11.89 4.36 0.81
N THR A 33 -11.15 3.74 -0.09
CA THR A 33 -10.34 4.47 -1.07
C THR A 33 -11.23 5.11 -2.13
N THR A 34 -10.91 6.33 -2.53
CA THR A 34 -11.60 7.04 -3.61
C THR A 34 -11.32 6.43 -4.98
N LYS A 35 -11.99 6.96 -6.02
CA LYS A 35 -11.75 6.61 -7.43
C LYS A 35 -10.32 6.89 -7.90
N ASP A 36 -9.59 7.76 -7.19
CA ASP A 36 -8.22 8.16 -7.52
C ASP A 36 -7.17 7.40 -6.71
N GLY A 37 -7.59 6.43 -5.90
CA GLY A 37 -6.65 5.65 -5.08
C GLY A 37 -6.19 6.39 -3.82
N VAL A 38 -7.00 7.32 -3.31
CA VAL A 38 -6.67 8.18 -2.16
C VAL A 38 -7.58 7.87 -0.97
N VAL A 39 -7.06 8.02 0.25
CA VAL A 39 -7.86 8.03 1.49
C VAL A 39 -7.68 9.35 2.21
N SER A 40 -8.75 9.82 2.87
CA SER A 40 -8.72 11.05 3.66
C SER A 40 -8.55 10.75 5.15
N LEU A 41 -7.56 11.37 5.76
CA LEU A 41 -7.30 11.36 7.19
C LEU A 41 -7.59 12.75 7.79
N GLY A 42 -8.87 13.09 7.86
CA GLY A 42 -9.29 14.48 8.09
C GLY A 42 -9.01 15.32 6.84
N GLN A 43 -8.30 16.44 7.01
CA GLN A 43 -7.93 17.36 5.90
C GLN A 43 -6.70 16.89 5.09
N MET A 44 -6.13 15.73 5.41
CA MET A 44 -4.91 15.25 4.77
C MET A 44 -5.20 14.06 3.85
N PRO A 45 -5.04 14.22 2.51
CA PRO A 45 -5.15 13.11 1.58
C PRO A 45 -3.88 12.26 1.59
N VAL A 46 -4.03 10.94 1.49
CA VAL A 46 -2.93 9.99 1.39
C VAL A 46 -3.13 9.10 0.18
N ALA A 47 -2.17 9.11 -0.75
CA ALA A 47 -2.21 8.28 -1.94
C ALA A 47 -1.83 6.83 -1.61
N LEU A 48 -2.78 5.92 -1.78
CA LEU A 48 -2.58 4.50 -1.59
C LEU A 48 -2.17 3.80 -2.87
N GLY A 49 -2.73 4.21 -4.02
CA GLY A 49 -2.44 3.60 -5.31
C GLY A 49 -3.70 3.15 -6.04
N THR A 50 -3.57 2.87 -7.33
CA THR A 50 -4.71 2.47 -8.17
C THR A 50 -5.20 1.05 -7.88
N ASP A 51 -4.31 0.19 -7.37
CA ASP A 51 -4.61 -1.17 -6.94
C ASP A 51 -5.60 -1.24 -5.77
N LEU A 52 -5.81 -0.13 -5.07
CA LEU A 52 -6.72 0.00 -3.93
C LEU A 52 -7.95 0.86 -4.22
N ILE A 53 -8.16 1.33 -5.45
CA ILE A 53 -9.34 2.13 -5.83
C ILE A 53 -10.63 1.43 -5.42
N GLY A 54 -11.50 2.16 -4.73
CA GLY A 54 -12.81 1.68 -4.28
C GLY A 54 -12.79 0.63 -3.16
N LYS A 55 -11.61 0.15 -2.76
CA LYS A 55 -11.45 -0.90 -1.74
C LYS A 55 -11.58 -0.34 -0.33
N HIS A 56 -12.06 -1.17 0.59
CA HIS A 56 -12.04 -0.88 2.02
C HIS A 56 -10.72 -1.36 2.62
N VAL A 57 -10.02 -0.47 3.29
CA VAL A 57 -8.70 -0.73 3.88
C VAL A 57 -8.69 -0.33 5.34
N THR A 58 -7.87 -1.02 6.12
CA THR A 58 -7.50 -0.60 7.47
C THR A 58 -6.13 0.05 7.41
N LEU A 59 -6.03 1.27 7.92
CA LEU A 59 -4.79 2.01 8.05
C LEU A 59 -4.31 1.87 9.50
N ARG A 60 -3.19 1.18 9.71
CA ARG A 60 -2.60 0.96 11.04
C ARG A 60 -1.36 1.84 11.19
N PHE A 61 -1.37 2.73 12.19
CA PHE A 61 -0.29 3.64 12.51
C PHE A 61 0.55 3.08 13.65
N ASP A 62 1.81 2.76 13.36
CA ASP A 62 2.77 2.22 14.31
C ASP A 62 4.10 2.96 14.18
N GLY A 63 4.47 3.73 15.21
CA GLY A 63 5.67 4.57 15.15
C GLY A 63 5.70 5.48 13.90
N ILE A 64 6.78 5.39 13.14
CA ILE A 64 6.97 6.19 11.91
C ILE A 64 6.32 5.55 10.67
N LEU A 65 5.68 4.38 10.81
CA LEU A 65 5.13 3.62 9.69
C LEU A 65 3.60 3.53 9.74
N MET A 66 3.00 3.62 8.56
CA MET A 66 1.59 3.37 8.31
C MET A 66 1.46 2.14 7.44
N TYR A 67 0.84 1.11 7.99
CA TYR A 67 0.53 -0.13 7.31
C TYR A 67 -0.86 -0.06 6.69
N VAL A 68 -0.97 -0.43 5.42
CA VAL A 68 -2.24 -0.54 4.71
C VAL A 68 -2.61 -2.01 4.65
N ILE A 69 -3.73 -2.36 5.27
CA ILE A 69 -4.25 -3.71 5.35
C ILE A 69 -5.50 -3.80 4.49
N HIS A 70 -5.56 -4.81 3.63
CA HIS A 70 -6.72 -5.11 2.80
C HIS A 70 -7.01 -6.60 2.89
N THR A 71 -8.26 -6.97 3.14
CA THR A 71 -8.70 -8.39 3.26
C THR A 71 -7.79 -9.21 4.18
N GLY A 72 -7.37 -8.63 5.33
CA GLY A 72 -6.52 -9.29 6.30
C GLY A 72 -5.05 -9.46 5.89
N LEU A 73 -4.58 -8.79 4.83
CA LEU A 73 -3.19 -8.86 4.38
C LEU A 73 -2.53 -7.47 4.40
N LEU A 74 -1.26 -7.43 4.79
CA LEU A 74 -0.43 -6.22 4.70
C LEU A 74 -0.07 -5.95 3.23
N VAL A 75 -0.76 -5.01 2.60
CA VAL A 75 -0.59 -4.74 1.16
C VAL A 75 0.36 -3.59 0.86
N LYS A 76 0.68 -2.74 1.85
CA LYS A 76 1.61 -1.61 1.68
C LYS A 76 2.14 -1.09 3.02
N THR A 77 3.40 -0.63 3.01
CA THR A 77 4.02 0.14 4.09
C THR A 77 4.30 1.57 3.63
N LEU A 78 3.97 2.57 4.42
CA LEU A 78 4.20 3.98 4.11
C LEU A 78 4.81 4.70 5.30
N ALA A 79 5.47 5.84 5.06
CA ALA A 79 5.78 6.76 6.15
C ALA A 79 4.45 7.29 6.75
N THR A 80 4.37 7.33 8.07
CA THR A 80 3.20 7.81 8.79
C THR A 80 3.01 9.31 8.54
N PRO A 81 1.86 9.74 8.00
CA PRO A 81 1.63 11.15 7.71
C PRO A 81 1.05 11.90 8.93
N ILE A 82 0.56 11.19 9.95
CA ILE A 82 -0.02 11.79 11.17
C ILE A 82 0.90 11.55 12.38
N PRO A 83 1.41 12.60 13.06
CA PRO A 83 2.18 12.42 14.29
C PRO A 83 1.34 11.77 15.40
N HIS A 84 2.00 11.08 16.34
CA HIS A 84 1.33 10.28 17.39
C HIS A 84 0.22 11.05 18.14
N GLN A 85 0.44 12.33 18.46
CA GLN A 85 -0.50 13.23 19.15
C GLN A 85 -1.86 13.38 18.44
N ARG A 86 -1.91 13.14 17.13
CA ARG A 86 -3.10 13.33 16.30
C ARG A 86 -3.76 12.01 15.88
N ARG A 87 -3.23 10.85 16.30
CA ARG A 87 -3.74 9.54 15.86
C ARG A 87 -5.15 9.22 16.37
N ALA A 88 -5.59 9.82 17.46
CA ALA A 88 -6.97 9.66 17.96
C ALA A 88 -8.01 10.53 17.22
N LYS A 89 -7.58 11.51 16.42
CA LYS A 89 -8.48 12.47 15.75
C LYS A 89 -9.27 11.92 14.56
N PRO A 90 -8.75 10.98 13.74
CA PRO A 90 -9.53 10.42 12.65
C PRO A 90 -10.79 9.73 13.16
N ILE A 91 -11.93 9.99 12.51
CA ILE A 91 -13.20 9.34 12.85
C ILE A 91 -13.05 7.82 12.73
N GLY A 92 -13.54 7.10 13.74
CA GLY A 92 -13.46 5.64 13.82
C GLY A 92 -12.08 5.10 14.20
N ALA A 93 -11.19 5.96 14.73
CA ALA A 93 -9.93 5.52 15.29
C ALA A 93 -10.15 4.57 16.47
N ARG A 94 -9.36 3.50 16.51
CA ARG A 94 -9.36 2.49 17.58
C ARG A 94 -7.96 2.00 17.86
N VAL A 95 -7.69 1.53 19.07
CA VAL A 95 -6.42 0.85 19.38
C VAL A 95 -6.36 -0.49 18.64
N ALA A 96 -5.21 -0.80 18.03
CA ALA A 96 -5.00 -2.13 17.46
C ALA A 96 -4.93 -3.18 18.56
N THR A 97 -5.77 -4.21 18.49
CA THR A 97 -5.79 -5.33 19.45
C THR A 97 -5.24 -6.62 18.86
N THR A 98 -4.95 -6.65 17.56
CA THR A 98 -4.46 -7.82 16.84
C THR A 98 -3.02 -7.62 16.34
N PRO A 99 -2.21 -8.69 16.22
CA PRO A 99 -0.89 -8.63 15.57
C PRO A 99 -0.97 -8.05 14.15
N LEU A 100 0.15 -7.51 13.64
CA LEU A 100 0.21 -7.04 12.26
C LEU A 100 0.00 -8.24 11.31
N PRO A 101 -0.98 -8.18 10.38
CA PRO A 101 -1.19 -9.28 9.46
C PRO A 101 0.02 -9.50 8.54
N PRO A 102 0.24 -10.72 8.04
CA PRO A 102 1.34 -10.99 7.14
C PRO A 102 1.16 -10.30 5.78
N PRO A 103 2.24 -10.04 5.03
CA PRO A 103 2.14 -9.65 3.64
C PRO A 103 1.58 -10.81 2.78
N PRO A 104 1.07 -10.54 1.56
CA PRO A 104 0.67 -11.58 0.62
C PRO A 104 1.78 -12.62 0.41
N ALA A 105 1.42 -13.91 0.44
CA ALA A 105 2.37 -15.03 0.34
C ALA A 105 3.17 -15.06 -0.97
N GLN A 106 2.71 -14.36 -2.02
CA GLN A 106 3.40 -14.27 -3.29
C GLN A 106 3.70 -12.80 -3.62
N PRO A 107 4.96 -12.43 -3.89
CA PRO A 107 5.29 -11.09 -4.35
C PRO A 107 4.55 -10.80 -5.65
N ARG A 108 4.20 -9.53 -5.88
CA ARG A 108 3.47 -9.13 -7.10
C ARG A 108 4.35 -9.39 -8.32
N ARG A 109 3.79 -9.96 -9.39
CA ARG A 109 4.53 -10.27 -10.62
C ARG A 109 4.00 -9.48 -11.81
N ALA A 110 4.90 -9.13 -12.72
CA ALA A 110 4.60 -8.50 -14.00
C ALA A 110 5.34 -9.22 -15.12
N VAL A 111 4.68 -9.47 -16.26
CA VAL A 111 5.35 -9.98 -17.46
C VAL A 111 5.58 -8.82 -18.44
N ARG A 112 6.79 -8.71 -18.99
CA ARG A 112 7.17 -7.67 -19.97
C ARG A 112 8.06 -8.23 -21.06
N ARG A 113 7.91 -7.70 -22.26
CA ARG A 113 8.87 -7.91 -23.34
C ARG A 113 9.95 -6.84 -23.27
N VAL A 114 11.21 -7.25 -23.33
CA VAL A 114 12.34 -6.31 -23.36
C VAL A 114 12.42 -5.68 -24.74
N GLY A 115 12.47 -4.34 -24.79
CA GLY A 115 12.62 -3.59 -26.03
C GLY A 115 13.99 -3.79 -26.69
N ALA A 116 14.12 -3.34 -27.94
CA ALA A 116 15.37 -3.43 -28.69
C ALA A 116 16.53 -2.67 -28.00
N ASP A 117 16.23 -1.62 -27.23
CA ASP A 117 17.22 -0.87 -26.43
C ASP A 117 17.62 -1.59 -25.12
N GLY A 118 17.11 -2.80 -24.87
CA GLY A 118 17.38 -3.57 -23.67
C GLY A 118 16.64 -3.07 -22.44
N THR A 119 15.55 -2.32 -22.61
CA THR A 119 14.77 -1.74 -21.51
C THR A 119 13.28 -2.08 -21.59
N PHE A 120 12.57 -1.87 -20.50
CA PHE A 120 11.10 -1.93 -20.45
C PHE A 120 10.58 -1.11 -19.25
N VAL A 121 9.27 -0.95 -19.14
CA VAL A 121 8.64 -0.21 -18.03
C VAL A 121 7.74 -1.10 -17.17
N VAL A 122 7.93 -1.06 -15.85
CA VAL A 122 7.05 -1.66 -14.83
C VAL A 122 6.82 -0.64 -13.72
N ALA A 123 5.56 -0.44 -13.32
CA ALA A 123 5.19 0.49 -12.26
C ALA A 123 5.76 1.91 -12.43
N ARG A 124 5.90 2.40 -13.68
CA ARG A 124 6.53 3.68 -14.06
C ARG A 124 8.05 3.74 -13.87
N HIS A 125 8.69 2.64 -13.49
CA HIS A 125 10.14 2.51 -13.47
C HIS A 125 10.61 1.94 -14.80
N LYS A 126 11.50 2.68 -15.47
CA LYS A 126 12.25 2.17 -16.62
C LYS A 126 13.36 1.25 -16.08
N LEU A 127 13.24 -0.04 -16.37
CA LEU A 127 14.21 -1.06 -15.98
C LEU A 127 15.08 -1.41 -17.18
N ARG A 128 16.37 -1.66 -16.94
CA ARG A 128 17.36 -1.96 -17.98
C ARG A 128 18.09 -3.27 -17.66
N PRO A 129 17.54 -4.44 -18.02
CA PRO A 129 18.27 -5.70 -17.95
C PRO A 129 19.41 -5.79 -18.97
N GLY A 130 19.35 -5.01 -20.06
CA GLY A 130 20.39 -4.95 -21.10
C GLY A 130 19.97 -5.52 -22.45
N ILE A 131 20.70 -5.13 -23.50
CA ILE A 131 20.39 -5.47 -24.90
C ILE A 131 20.48 -6.97 -25.19
N ALA A 132 21.27 -7.72 -24.41
CA ALA A 132 21.39 -9.18 -24.53
C ALA A 132 20.06 -9.92 -24.26
N HIS A 133 19.11 -9.25 -23.61
CA HIS A 133 17.78 -9.79 -23.34
C HIS A 133 16.70 -9.18 -24.26
N ALA A 134 17.08 -8.37 -25.26
CA ALA A 134 16.13 -7.75 -26.19
C ALA A 134 15.22 -8.80 -26.86
N GLY A 135 13.94 -8.48 -26.96
CA GLY A 135 12.93 -9.38 -27.52
C GLY A 135 12.48 -10.51 -26.61
N LYS A 136 13.19 -10.81 -25.51
CA LYS A 136 12.78 -11.82 -24.52
C LYS A 136 11.59 -11.35 -23.69
N THR A 137 10.80 -12.32 -23.23
CA THR A 137 9.73 -12.10 -22.26
C THR A 137 10.27 -12.40 -20.87
N VAL A 138 10.30 -11.40 -20.01
CA VAL A 138 10.83 -11.49 -18.65
C VAL A 138 9.71 -11.36 -17.61
N THR A 139 9.91 -11.98 -16.46
CA THR A 139 9.04 -11.83 -15.29
C THR A 139 9.69 -10.91 -14.28
N VAL A 140 9.00 -9.85 -13.88
CA VAL A 140 9.43 -8.94 -12.82
C VAL A 140 8.71 -9.29 -11.54
N VAL A 141 9.48 -9.70 -10.54
CA VAL A 141 9.02 -9.85 -9.15
C VAL A 141 9.16 -8.48 -8.48
N ILE A 142 8.03 -7.96 -8.02
CA ILE A 142 7.92 -6.66 -7.38
C ILE A 142 7.86 -6.91 -5.88
N GLU A 143 8.98 -6.64 -5.23
CA GLU A 143 9.12 -6.70 -3.78
C GLU A 143 8.89 -5.31 -3.16
N GLU A 144 8.99 -5.22 -1.83
CA GLU A 144 8.75 -3.96 -1.11
C GLU A 144 9.79 -2.89 -1.47
N THR A 145 11.04 -3.29 -1.72
CA THR A 145 12.17 -2.37 -1.88
C THR A 145 12.88 -2.50 -3.23
N CYS A 146 12.56 -3.52 -4.03
CA CYS A 146 13.22 -3.75 -5.31
C CYS A 146 12.34 -4.45 -6.35
N PHE A 147 12.81 -4.40 -7.60
CA PHE A 147 12.33 -5.18 -8.71
C PHE A 147 13.38 -6.22 -9.07
N ARG A 148 13.03 -7.50 -9.03
CA ARG A 148 13.88 -8.59 -9.53
C ARG A 148 13.37 -9.01 -10.89
N VAL A 149 14.23 -9.01 -11.89
CA VAL A 149 13.88 -9.37 -13.27
C VAL A 149 14.39 -10.78 -13.53
N LEU A 150 13.48 -11.68 -13.92
CA LEU A 150 13.72 -13.09 -14.17
C LEU A 150 13.54 -13.41 -15.66
N ASP A 151 14.43 -14.22 -16.21
CA ASP A 151 14.27 -14.95 -17.48
C ASP A 151 14.00 -16.42 -17.13
N GLY A 152 12.74 -16.83 -17.17
CA GLY A 152 12.28 -18.08 -16.54
C GLY A 152 12.49 -18.04 -15.01
N GLU A 153 13.35 -18.93 -14.52
CA GLU A 153 13.73 -19.03 -13.09
C GLU A 153 15.01 -18.26 -12.75
N PHE A 154 15.75 -17.76 -13.75
CA PHE A 154 17.04 -17.12 -13.53
C PHE A 154 16.89 -15.61 -13.37
N GLU A 155 17.41 -15.07 -12.29
CA GLU A 155 17.49 -13.63 -12.08
C GLU A 155 18.58 -13.01 -12.95
N ILE A 156 18.18 -12.07 -13.82
CA ILE A 156 19.06 -11.39 -14.76
C ILE A 156 19.41 -9.96 -14.32
N SER A 157 18.59 -9.32 -13.48
CA SER A 157 18.91 -8.02 -12.89
C SER A 157 18.00 -7.68 -11.70
N THR A 158 18.51 -6.88 -10.76
CA THR A 158 17.74 -6.32 -9.65
C THR A 158 17.86 -4.79 -9.61
N HIS A 159 16.73 -4.11 -9.43
CA HIS A 159 16.63 -2.65 -9.46
C HIS A 159 15.99 -2.13 -8.18
N PRO A 160 16.56 -1.13 -7.50
CA PRO A 160 15.95 -0.57 -6.30
C PRO A 160 14.67 0.22 -6.65
N LEU A 161 13.69 0.13 -5.77
CA LEU A 161 12.48 0.93 -5.86
C LEU A 161 12.75 2.34 -5.34
N LYS A 162 13.01 3.28 -6.24
CA LYS A 162 13.17 4.70 -5.87
C LYS A 162 11.80 5.30 -5.52
N GLY A 163 11.54 5.63 -4.24
CA GLY A 163 10.36 6.41 -3.81
C GLY A 163 9.27 5.67 -3.02
N GLY A 164 9.55 4.51 -2.42
CA GLY A 164 8.57 3.74 -1.63
C GLY A 164 7.72 2.76 -2.47
N PRO A 165 6.88 1.90 -1.85
CA PRO A 165 6.33 0.69 -2.47
C PRO A 165 5.57 0.90 -3.78
N ALA A 166 5.74 -0.03 -4.71
CA ALA A 166 5.20 0.04 -6.07
C ALA A 166 3.68 -0.16 -6.04
N THR A 167 2.95 0.93 -6.29
CA THR A 167 1.51 1.04 -6.00
C THR A 167 0.64 1.05 -7.25
N ARG A 168 1.24 0.83 -8.42
CA ARG A 168 0.54 0.91 -9.69
C ARG A 168 1.06 -0.15 -10.64
N TYR A 169 0.31 -1.24 -10.75
CA TYR A 169 0.44 -2.18 -11.86
C TYR A 169 -0.72 -1.95 -12.82
N VAL A 170 -0.40 -1.59 -14.06
CA VAL A 170 -1.34 -1.64 -15.19
C VAL A 170 -0.76 -2.70 -16.12
N ALA A 171 -1.52 -3.77 -16.34
CA ALA A 171 -1.28 -4.66 -17.46
C ALA A 171 -1.74 -3.88 -18.70
N ASP A 172 -0.85 -3.64 -19.66
CA ASP A 172 -1.31 -3.15 -20.96
C ASP A 172 -2.23 -4.22 -21.57
N PRO A 173 -3.40 -3.83 -22.12
CA PRO A 173 -4.17 -4.72 -22.95
C PRO A 173 -3.37 -5.02 -24.22
N ARG A 174 -3.54 -6.25 -24.71
CA ARG A 174 -2.86 -6.83 -25.88
C ARG A 174 -3.03 -5.99 -27.14
#